data_AF-A0A1I2SQR4-F1
#
_entry.id   AF-A0A1I2SQR4-F1
#
_cell.length_a   1.000
_cell.length_b   1.000
_cell.length_c   1.000
_cell.angle_alpha   90.00
_cell.angle_beta   90.00
_cell.angle_gamma   90.00
#
_symmetry.space_group_name_H-M   'P 1'
#
loop_
_entity.id
_entity.type
_entity.pdbx_description
1 polymer ?
#
loop_
_entity_poly.entity_id
_entity_poly.type
_entity_poly.pdbx_seq_one_letter_code
_entity_poly.pdbx_strand_id
1 'polypeptide(L)'
;MLADLKDYRPAKINFVLDDKAKETFSEVMVLFKGAKSSKEALKVFKEKFNCLFPEGELATRNYDNHEISMIREEYCLKEENDVPKRKQELAETLEAIKAMKKSAEEAYNSILLEIADLAARVKEGTTDFKLSSTETVRIALNGYFLFYSWVDGEMQLVKAQKIPEWDRNTLWSQEDVNREAMKELFGIEFPEVEKPTMNEDLPESADDDDLPFGDDEDE
;
A
#
# COMPACT_ATOMS: atom_id res chain seq x y z
N MET A 1 18.41 22.68 37.67
CA MET A 1 17.42 21.65 37.32
C MET A 1 16.57 21.27 38.52
N LEU A 2 15.46 20.54 38.35
CA LEU A 2 14.58 20.12 39.46
C LEU A 2 15.30 19.44 40.64
N ALA A 3 16.47 18.84 40.40
CA ALA A 3 17.33 18.27 41.44
C ALA A 3 17.81 19.30 42.48
N ASP A 4 18.03 20.55 42.08
CA ASP A 4 18.50 21.63 42.94
C ASP A 4 17.40 22.12 43.90
N LEU A 5 16.14 21.75 43.65
CA LEU A 5 15.01 22.06 44.52
C LEU A 5 14.85 21.07 45.68
N LYS A 6 15.53 19.92 45.67
CA LYS A 6 15.39 18.91 46.73
C LYS A 6 15.84 19.40 48.11
N ASP A 7 16.90 20.19 48.14
CA ASP A 7 17.48 20.72 49.39
C ASP A 7 17.17 22.21 49.60
N TYR A 8 16.31 22.79 48.75
CA TYR A 8 15.98 24.21 48.78
C TYR A 8 14.78 24.49 49.70
N ARG A 9 14.97 25.42 50.65
CA ARG A 9 13.89 25.98 51.46
C ARG A 9 13.82 27.50 51.27
N PRO A 10 12.67 28.05 50.83
CA PRO A 10 12.51 29.49 50.70
C PRO A 10 12.76 30.25 52.01
N ALA A 11 13.37 31.43 51.90
CA ALA A 11 13.60 32.32 53.04
C ALA A 11 12.29 32.79 53.69
N LYS A 12 11.22 32.93 52.90
CA LYS A 12 9.87 33.26 53.35
C LYS A 12 8.87 32.31 52.72
N ILE A 13 8.11 31.60 53.55
CA ILE A 13 7.06 30.69 53.11
C ILE A 13 5.72 31.43 53.22
N ASN A 14 5.03 31.54 52.08
CA ASN A 14 3.70 32.11 52.00
C ASN A 14 2.69 30.98 51.79
N PHE A 15 1.86 30.70 52.80
CA PHE A 15 0.83 29.65 52.70
C PHE A 15 -0.36 30.11 51.86
N VAL A 16 -0.99 29.15 51.19
CA VAL A 16 -2.22 29.35 50.44
C VAL A 16 -3.40 29.10 51.38
N LEU A 17 -4.26 30.10 51.49
CA LEU A 17 -5.51 30.05 52.26
C LEU A 17 -6.65 30.50 51.34
N ASP A 18 -7.85 30.01 51.62
CA ASP A 18 -9.07 30.47 50.94
C ASP A 18 -9.29 31.96 51.20
N ASP A 19 -9.77 32.70 50.20
CA ASP A 19 -9.90 34.16 50.30
C ASP A 19 -10.90 34.57 51.38
N LYS A 20 -11.97 33.80 51.60
CA LYS A 20 -12.91 34.04 52.70
C LYS A 20 -12.24 33.88 54.07
N ALA A 21 -11.33 32.92 54.19
CA ALA A 21 -10.59 32.69 55.43
C ALA A 21 -9.56 33.82 55.66
N LYS A 22 -8.89 34.31 54.61
CA LYS A 22 -7.98 35.46 54.72
C LYS A 22 -8.70 36.71 55.19
N GLU A 23 -9.90 36.98 54.68
CA GLU A 23 -10.71 38.14 55.09
C GLU A 23 -11.17 38.01 56.55
N THR A 24 -11.76 36.86 56.89
CA THR A 24 -12.32 36.59 58.23
C THR A 24 -11.26 36.59 59.32
N PHE A 25 -10.07 36.07 59.02
CA PHE A 25 -8.98 35.90 59.99
C PHE A 25 -7.82 36.86 59.76
N SER A 26 -8.03 37.96 59.05
CA SER A 26 -7.01 38.95 58.69
C SER A 26 -6.23 39.48 59.91
N GLU A 27 -6.91 39.72 61.03
CA GLU A 27 -6.31 40.21 62.29
C GLU A 27 -5.44 39.16 63.01
N VAL A 28 -5.66 37.87 62.74
CA VAL A 28 -4.97 36.75 63.41
C VAL A 28 -4.09 35.92 62.48
N MET A 29 -3.82 36.41 61.27
CA MET A 29 -2.91 35.79 60.29
C MET A 29 -1.52 35.49 60.88
N VAL A 30 -1.05 36.34 61.80
CA VAL A 30 0.24 36.18 62.48
C VAL A 30 0.05 36.38 63.98
N LEU A 31 0.14 35.29 64.74
CA LEU A 31 0.15 35.33 66.20
C LEU A 31 1.60 35.33 66.72
N PHE A 32 1.82 35.97 67.88
CA PHE A 32 3.14 36.02 68.55
C PHE A 32 4.26 36.65 67.70
N LYS A 33 3.97 37.74 66.98
CA LYS A 33 4.96 38.49 66.20
C LYS A 33 6.12 38.96 67.11
N GLY A 34 7.32 38.43 66.89
CA GLY A 34 8.53 38.76 67.68
C GLY A 34 8.85 37.82 68.84
N ALA A 35 8.15 36.69 68.98
CA ALA A 35 8.53 35.64 69.93
C ALA A 35 9.95 35.10 69.65
N LYS A 36 10.72 34.83 70.69
CA LYS A 36 12.13 34.40 70.57
C LYS A 36 12.26 32.91 70.30
N SER A 37 11.24 32.11 70.65
CA SER A 37 11.23 30.67 70.44
C SER A 37 9.82 30.14 70.20
N SER A 38 9.72 29.07 69.40
CA SER A 38 8.48 28.33 69.20
C SER A 38 7.91 27.76 70.51
N LYS A 39 8.76 27.45 71.50
CA LYS A 39 8.33 26.91 72.79
C LYS A 39 7.50 27.89 73.60
N GLU A 40 7.78 29.20 73.50
CA GLU A 40 7.02 30.24 74.20
C GLU A 40 5.58 30.33 73.68
N ALA A 41 5.41 30.38 72.35
CA ALA A 41 4.10 30.39 71.72
C ALA A 41 3.31 29.10 72.02
N LEU A 42 3.95 27.93 71.91
CA LEU A 42 3.31 26.65 72.19
C LEU A 42 2.88 26.48 73.64
N LYS A 43 3.62 27.05 74.61
CA LYS A 43 3.21 27.02 76.03
C LYS A 43 1.92 27.80 76.25
N VAL A 44 1.79 28.98 75.63
CA VAL A 44 0.56 29.77 75.70
C VAL A 44 -0.62 29.03 75.07
N PHE A 45 -0.42 28.38 73.92
CA PHE A 45 -1.46 27.53 73.32
C PHE A 45 -1.91 26.40 74.26
N LYS A 46 -0.98 25.70 74.92
CA LYS A 46 -1.32 24.61 75.85
C LYS A 46 -2.04 25.07 77.13
N GLU A 47 -1.69 26.24 77.65
CA GLU A 47 -2.23 26.74 78.94
C GLU A 47 -3.53 27.54 78.79
N LYS A 48 -3.70 28.24 77.67
CA LYS A 48 -4.79 29.21 77.47
C LYS A 48 -5.83 28.78 76.43
N PHE A 49 -5.49 27.85 75.55
CA PHE A 49 -6.38 27.41 74.47
C PHE A 49 -6.72 25.93 74.64
N ASN A 50 -7.94 25.56 74.25
CA ASN A 50 -8.31 24.16 74.07
C ASN A 50 -7.88 23.71 72.67
N CYS A 51 -6.62 23.29 72.51
CA CYS A 51 -6.02 22.95 71.22
C CYS A 51 -5.62 21.47 71.11
N LEU A 52 -5.74 20.92 69.90
CA LEU A 52 -5.21 19.61 69.52
C LEU A 52 -3.88 19.80 68.77
N PHE A 53 -2.99 18.81 68.86
CA PHE A 53 -1.70 18.80 68.16
C PHE A 53 -1.73 17.69 67.08
N PRO A 54 -2.12 18.02 65.83
CA PRO A 54 -2.14 17.03 64.75
C PRO A 54 -0.71 16.61 64.36
N GLU A 55 -0.54 15.35 63.95
CA GLU A 55 0.72 14.82 63.46
C GLU A 55 0.73 14.78 61.93
N GLY A 56 1.73 15.41 61.31
CA GLY A 56 1.97 15.30 59.87
C GLY A 56 1.03 16.12 58.96
N GLU A 57 0.37 17.14 59.49
CA GLU A 57 -0.53 18.01 58.71
C GLU A 57 0.20 18.68 57.53
N LEU A 58 -0.44 18.68 56.36
CA LEU A 58 0.12 19.23 55.12
C LEU A 58 -0.57 20.54 54.77
N ALA A 59 0.23 21.58 54.53
CA ALA A 59 -0.26 22.88 54.08
C ALA A 59 0.32 23.23 52.71
N THR A 60 -0.52 23.81 51.85
CA THR A 60 -0.08 24.31 50.54
C THR A 60 0.59 25.67 50.70
N ARG A 61 1.71 25.87 50.01
CA ARG A 61 2.41 27.16 49.95
C ARG A 61 2.62 27.59 48.51
N ASN A 62 2.79 28.89 48.32
CA ASN A 62 3.28 29.44 47.06
C ASN A 62 4.76 29.09 46.88
N TYR A 63 5.13 28.84 45.63
CA TYR A 63 6.52 28.80 45.21
C TYR A 63 7.13 30.19 45.29
N ASP A 64 8.42 30.25 45.61
CA ASP A 64 9.18 31.49 45.50
C ASP A 64 9.72 31.71 44.08
N ASN A 65 10.34 32.87 43.85
CA ASN A 65 10.85 33.23 42.53
C ASN A 65 11.95 32.27 42.04
N HIS A 66 12.75 31.69 42.93
CA HIS A 66 13.80 30.75 42.56
C HIS A 66 13.19 29.43 42.11
N GLU A 67 12.26 28.87 42.89
CA GLU A 67 11.53 27.66 42.52
C GLU A 67 10.80 27.81 41.18
N ILE A 68 10.11 28.94 40.99
CA ILE A 68 9.45 29.26 39.73
C ILE A 68 10.48 29.30 38.59
N SER A 69 11.62 29.97 38.78
CA SER A 69 12.67 30.07 37.75
C SER A 69 13.21 28.69 37.36
N MET A 70 13.50 27.84 38.35
CA MET A 70 14.05 26.50 38.12
C MET A 70 13.06 25.58 37.42
N ILE A 71 11.77 25.63 37.81
CA ILE A 71 10.70 24.89 37.14
C ILE A 71 10.53 25.39 35.70
N ARG A 72 10.65 26.71 35.48
CA ARG A 72 10.58 27.32 34.15
C ARG A 72 11.68 26.85 33.23
N GLU A 73 12.92 26.91 33.70
CA GLU A 73 14.06 26.44 32.94
C GLU A 73 13.91 24.97 32.55
N GLU A 74 13.43 24.13 33.47
CA GLU A 74 13.21 22.71 33.18
C GLU A 74 12.16 22.49 32.07
N TYR A 75 10.99 23.11 32.16
CA TYR A 75 9.96 22.88 31.14
C TYR A 75 10.36 23.53 29.80
N CYS A 76 11.06 24.67 29.80
CA CYS A 76 11.60 25.28 28.58
C CYS A 76 12.61 24.33 27.90
N LEU A 77 13.51 23.72 28.67
CA LEU A 77 14.50 22.78 28.13
C LEU A 77 13.82 21.55 27.50
N LYS A 78 12.75 21.05 28.13
CA LYS A 78 11.93 19.95 27.57
C LYS A 78 11.17 20.39 26.32
N GLU A 79 10.66 21.60 26.30
CA GLU A 79 9.96 22.16 25.14
C GLU A 79 10.90 22.37 23.95
N GLU A 80 12.13 22.81 24.18
CA GLU A 80 13.12 23.03 23.13
C GLU A 80 13.73 21.72 22.61
N ASN A 81 14.00 20.74 23.48
CA ASN A 81 14.76 19.55 23.10
C ASN A 81 13.89 18.29 22.95
N ASP A 82 13.02 18.03 23.91
CA ASP A 82 12.26 16.78 23.94
C ASP A 82 11.05 16.85 23.01
N VAL A 83 10.32 17.97 22.99
CA VAL A 83 9.11 18.09 22.16
C VAL A 83 9.41 17.90 20.66
N PRO A 84 10.42 18.56 20.06
CA PRO A 84 10.72 18.37 18.65
C PRO A 84 11.15 16.94 18.34
N LYS A 85 12.01 16.37 19.21
CA LYS A 85 12.48 15.00 19.08
C LYS A 85 11.34 13.99 19.10
N ARG A 86 10.44 14.09 20.09
CA ARG A 86 9.27 13.19 20.20
C ARG A 86 8.29 13.39 19.05
N LYS A 87 8.13 14.62 18.55
CA LYS A 87 7.29 14.90 17.38
C LYS A 87 7.85 14.27 16.12
N GLN A 88 9.17 14.31 15.93
CA GLN A 88 9.85 13.66 14.81
C GLN A 88 9.72 12.13 14.91
N GLU A 89 10.03 11.53 16.06
CA GLU A 89 9.88 10.09 16.29
C GLU A 89 8.44 9.62 15.99
N LEU A 90 7.43 10.40 16.38
CA LEU A 90 6.04 10.12 16.08
C LEU A 90 5.75 10.16 14.57
N ALA A 91 6.28 11.16 13.86
CA ALA A 91 6.08 11.30 12.42
C ALA A 91 6.72 10.14 11.65
N GLU A 92 7.97 9.79 11.98
CA GLU A 92 8.69 8.65 11.38
C GLU A 92 7.95 7.33 11.64
N THR A 93 7.46 7.13 12.87
CA THR A 93 6.68 5.94 13.22
C THR A 93 5.38 5.85 12.41
N LEU A 94 4.67 6.97 12.23
CA LEU A 94 3.44 7.01 11.43
C LEU A 94 3.70 6.72 9.95
N GLU A 95 4.81 7.21 9.39
CA GLU A 95 5.21 6.89 8.02
C GLU A 95 5.54 5.40 7.87
N ALA A 96 6.29 4.82 8.81
CA ALA A 96 6.59 3.39 8.81
C ALA A 96 5.31 2.54 8.86
N ILE A 97 4.34 2.90 9.71
CA ILE A 97 3.04 2.22 9.80
C ILE A 97 2.28 2.32 8.48
N LYS A 98 2.25 3.49 7.84
CA LYS A 98 1.59 3.67 6.53
C LYS A 98 2.25 2.81 5.45
N ALA A 99 3.58 2.74 5.43
CA ALA A 99 4.33 1.91 4.49
C ALA A 99 4.05 0.42 4.71
N MET A 100 4.09 -0.06 5.96
CA MET A 100 3.74 -1.44 6.30
C MET A 100 2.30 -1.78 5.91
N LYS A 101 1.36 -0.89 6.20
CA LYS A 101 -0.05 -1.06 5.83
C LYS A 101 -0.20 -1.19 4.31
N LYS A 102 0.40 -0.27 3.55
CA LYS A 102 0.35 -0.28 2.08
C LYS A 102 0.94 -1.56 1.50
N SER A 103 2.09 -2.01 2.02
CA SER A 103 2.73 -3.25 1.58
C SER A 103 1.86 -4.48 1.87
N ALA A 104 1.21 -4.54 3.03
CA ALA A 104 0.29 -5.62 3.36
C ALA A 104 -0.96 -5.62 2.45
N GLU A 105 -1.51 -4.44 2.14
CA GLU A 105 -2.65 -4.30 1.21
C GLU A 105 -2.25 -4.72 -0.21
N GLU A 106 -1.07 -4.33 -0.69
CA GLU A 106 -0.56 -4.73 -2.01
C GLU A 106 -0.35 -6.25 -2.11
N ALA A 107 0.23 -6.88 -1.07
CA ALA A 107 0.41 -8.32 -1.03
C ALA A 107 -0.94 -9.07 -1.04
N TYR A 108 -1.91 -8.59 -0.27
CA TYR A 108 -3.26 -9.17 -0.26
C TYR A 108 -3.95 -9.05 -1.63
N ASN A 109 -3.87 -7.89 -2.27
CA ASN A 109 -4.44 -7.66 -3.58
C ASN A 109 -3.77 -8.49 -4.68
N SER A 110 -2.45 -8.72 -4.59
CA SER A 110 -1.74 -9.63 -5.51
C SER A 110 -2.34 -11.03 -5.48
N ILE A 111 -2.55 -11.58 -4.28
CA ILE A 111 -3.15 -12.92 -4.14
C ILE A 111 -4.58 -12.96 -4.67
N LEU A 112 -5.38 -11.91 -4.46
CA LEU A 112 -6.72 -11.84 -5.04
C LEU A 112 -6.70 -11.84 -6.58
N LEU A 113 -5.75 -11.14 -7.19
CA LEU A 113 -5.58 -11.13 -8.65
C LEU A 113 -5.15 -12.50 -9.17
N GLU A 114 -4.21 -13.17 -8.49
CA GLU A 114 -3.79 -14.53 -8.83
C GLU A 114 -4.96 -15.52 -8.72
N ILE A 115 -5.79 -15.41 -7.68
CA ILE A 115 -7.01 -16.23 -7.53
C ILE A 115 -7.99 -15.95 -8.68
N ALA A 116 -8.15 -14.69 -9.09
CA ALA A 116 -9.02 -14.33 -10.21
C ALA A 116 -8.50 -14.92 -11.54
N ASP A 117 -7.18 -14.89 -11.79
CA ASP A 117 -6.57 -15.52 -12.96
C ASP A 117 -6.77 -17.04 -12.94
N LEU A 118 -6.55 -17.69 -11.79
CA LEU A 118 -6.81 -19.13 -11.65
C LEU A 118 -8.28 -19.47 -11.88
N ALA A 119 -9.21 -18.67 -11.36
CA ALA A 119 -10.64 -18.86 -11.60
C ALA A 119 -11.00 -18.67 -13.07
N ALA A 120 -10.36 -17.72 -13.76
CA ALA A 120 -10.50 -17.54 -15.21
C ALA A 120 -9.99 -18.75 -15.98
N ARG A 121 -8.82 -19.30 -15.65
CA ARG A 121 -8.28 -20.53 -16.26
C ARG A 121 -9.18 -21.74 -16.04
N VAL A 122 -9.74 -21.89 -14.84
CA VAL A 122 -10.73 -22.95 -14.56
C VAL A 122 -11.99 -22.79 -15.40
N LYS A 123 -12.42 -21.53 -15.64
CA LYS A 123 -13.59 -21.23 -16.48
C LYS A 123 -13.32 -21.43 -17.97
N GLU A 124 -12.13 -21.09 -18.45
CA GLU A 124 -11.69 -21.37 -19.82
C GLU A 124 -11.59 -22.88 -20.05
N GLY A 125 -11.09 -23.62 -19.05
CA GLY A 125 -11.06 -25.09 -19.08
C GLY A 125 -10.12 -25.67 -20.13
N THR A 126 -9.27 -24.83 -20.75
CA THR A 126 -8.31 -25.21 -21.78
C THR A 126 -6.88 -25.05 -21.26
N THR A 127 -5.99 -25.94 -21.70
CA THR A 127 -4.55 -25.84 -21.43
C THR A 127 -3.81 -26.16 -22.71
N ASP A 128 -2.66 -25.51 -22.92
CA ASP A 128 -1.80 -25.85 -24.04
C ASP A 128 -1.23 -27.25 -23.85
N PHE A 129 -1.45 -28.12 -24.84
CA PHE A 129 -0.84 -29.45 -24.90
C PHE A 129 0.28 -29.44 -25.94
N LYS A 130 1.51 -29.69 -25.49
CA LYS A 130 2.67 -29.70 -26.39
C LYS A 130 2.69 -31.01 -27.19
N LEU A 131 2.37 -30.90 -28.48
CA LEU A 131 2.37 -32.03 -29.41
C LEU A 131 3.80 -32.51 -29.72
N SER A 132 3.96 -33.83 -29.85
CA SER A 132 5.23 -34.49 -30.19
C SER A 132 5.62 -34.20 -31.65
N SER A 133 6.79 -33.60 -31.89
CA SER A 133 7.23 -33.26 -33.26
C SER A 133 7.52 -34.48 -34.13
N THR A 134 7.74 -35.65 -33.53
CA THR A 134 7.99 -36.92 -34.25
C THR A 134 6.72 -37.65 -34.65
N GLU A 135 5.60 -37.38 -33.96
CA GLU A 135 4.33 -38.11 -34.13
C GLU A 135 3.19 -37.18 -34.56
N THR A 136 3.52 -35.94 -34.95
CA THR A 136 2.56 -34.97 -35.48
C THR A 136 2.75 -34.82 -36.97
N VAL A 137 1.69 -35.06 -37.73
CA VAL A 137 1.64 -34.92 -39.19
C VAL A 137 0.79 -33.70 -39.53
N ARG A 138 1.28 -32.86 -40.46
CA ARG A 138 0.53 -31.75 -41.04
C ARG A 138 0.09 -32.14 -42.44
N ILE A 139 -1.21 -32.15 -42.69
CA ILE A 139 -1.78 -32.36 -44.03
C ILE A 139 -2.54 -31.12 -44.48
N ALA A 140 -2.48 -30.82 -45.78
CA ALA A 140 -3.32 -29.80 -46.40
C ALA A 140 -4.55 -30.47 -47.00
N LEU A 141 -5.74 -30.05 -46.57
CA LEU A 141 -7.02 -30.58 -47.03
C LEU A 141 -8.12 -29.52 -46.96
N ASN A 142 -8.90 -29.36 -48.02
CA ASN A 142 -10.07 -28.47 -48.10
C ASN A 142 -9.77 -27.01 -47.74
N GLY A 143 -8.59 -26.50 -48.13
CA GLY A 143 -8.15 -25.14 -47.76
C GLY A 143 -7.73 -24.95 -46.29
N TYR A 144 -7.52 -26.04 -45.53
CA TYR A 144 -6.99 -26.01 -44.16
C TYR A 144 -5.72 -26.87 -44.02
N PHE A 145 -4.77 -26.40 -43.22
CA PHE A 145 -3.74 -27.22 -42.59
C PHE A 145 -4.35 -27.94 -41.38
N LEU A 146 -4.54 -29.24 -41.52
CA LEU A 146 -4.94 -30.13 -40.45
C LEU A 146 -3.68 -30.74 -39.82
N PHE A 147 -3.54 -30.57 -38.51
CA PHE A 147 -2.49 -31.21 -37.72
C PHE A 147 -3.09 -32.41 -37.02
N TYR A 148 -2.60 -33.60 -37.35
CA TYR A 148 -2.93 -34.83 -36.64
C TYR A 148 -1.76 -35.20 -35.74
N SER A 149 -2.04 -35.65 -34.53
CA SER A 149 -1.02 -36.16 -33.62
C SER A 149 -1.49 -37.45 -32.99
N TRP A 150 -0.56 -38.37 -32.74
CA TRP A 150 -0.86 -39.60 -32.00
C TRP A 150 -1.03 -39.27 -30.52
N VAL A 151 -2.27 -39.32 -30.02
CA VAL A 151 -2.60 -39.04 -28.62
C VAL A 151 -3.49 -40.18 -28.12
N ASP A 152 -3.12 -40.78 -26.98
CA ASP A 152 -3.87 -41.84 -26.31
C ASP A 152 -4.24 -43.06 -27.18
N GLY A 153 -3.35 -43.45 -28.11
CA GLY A 153 -3.49 -44.69 -28.89
C GLY A 153 -4.24 -44.54 -30.22
N GLU A 154 -4.61 -43.32 -30.61
CA GLU A 154 -5.26 -43.01 -31.88
C GLU A 154 -4.68 -41.72 -32.50
N MET A 155 -4.73 -41.60 -33.84
CA MET A 155 -4.40 -40.35 -34.53
C MET A 155 -5.57 -39.38 -34.43
N GLN A 156 -5.42 -38.32 -33.63
CA GLN A 156 -6.47 -37.32 -33.42
C GLN A 156 -6.15 -36.02 -34.14
N LEU A 157 -7.19 -35.34 -34.64
CA LEU A 157 -7.07 -33.99 -35.20
C LEU A 157 -6.92 -32.99 -34.05
N VAL A 158 -5.74 -32.39 -33.93
CA VAL A 158 -5.37 -31.54 -32.79
C VAL A 158 -5.38 -30.05 -33.11
N LYS A 159 -5.28 -29.67 -34.40
CA LYS A 159 -5.38 -28.28 -34.84
C LYS A 159 -5.81 -28.20 -36.30
N ALA A 160 -6.67 -27.24 -36.63
CA ALA A 160 -7.02 -26.89 -38.01
C ALA A 160 -6.75 -25.39 -38.23
N GLN A 161 -5.99 -25.05 -39.27
CA GLN A 161 -5.65 -23.67 -39.59
C GLN A 161 -5.94 -23.39 -41.06
N LYS A 162 -6.63 -22.29 -41.38
CA LYS A 162 -6.93 -21.95 -42.79
C LYS A 162 -5.63 -21.67 -43.55
N ILE A 163 -5.50 -22.24 -44.74
CA ILE A 163 -4.35 -22.01 -45.63
C ILE A 163 -4.43 -20.57 -46.15
N PRO A 164 -3.39 -19.75 -45.95
CA PRO A 164 -3.32 -18.41 -46.52
C PRO A 164 -3.34 -18.43 -48.06
N GLU A 165 -4.00 -17.46 -48.68
CA GLU A 165 -4.26 -17.44 -50.13
C GLU A 165 -3.00 -17.41 -51.00
N TRP A 166 -1.89 -16.89 -50.47
CA TRP A 166 -0.58 -16.85 -51.15
C TRP A 166 0.15 -18.19 -51.22
N ASP A 167 -0.17 -19.14 -50.33
CA ASP A 167 0.45 -20.49 -50.29
C ASP A 167 -0.44 -21.55 -50.96
N ARG A 168 -1.70 -21.19 -51.23
CA ARG A 168 -2.73 -22.05 -51.82
C ARG A 168 -2.33 -22.63 -53.18
N ASN A 169 -1.64 -21.84 -54.01
CA ASN A 169 -1.26 -22.24 -55.38
C ASN A 169 -0.20 -23.35 -55.44
N THR A 170 0.61 -23.55 -54.41
CA THR A 170 1.67 -24.58 -54.38
C THR A 170 1.17 -25.90 -53.76
N LEU A 171 0.07 -25.86 -53.00
CA LEU A 171 -0.43 -26.97 -52.19
C LEU A 171 -1.50 -27.82 -52.88
N TRP A 172 -2.03 -27.41 -54.04
CA TRP A 172 -3.08 -28.13 -54.78
C TRP A 172 -2.73 -29.58 -55.11
N SER A 173 -1.49 -29.84 -55.57
CA SER A 173 -1.06 -31.21 -55.89
C SER A 173 -0.96 -32.10 -54.65
N GLN A 174 -0.72 -31.53 -53.47
CA GLN A 174 -0.72 -32.28 -52.21
C GLN A 174 -2.15 -32.46 -51.69
N GLU A 175 -3.02 -31.46 -51.87
CA GLU A 175 -4.43 -31.52 -51.51
C GLU A 175 -5.21 -32.56 -52.32
N ASP A 176 -4.93 -32.70 -53.62
CA ASP A 176 -5.56 -33.71 -54.50
C ASP A 176 -5.13 -35.14 -54.10
N VAL A 177 -3.82 -35.35 -53.82
CA VAL A 177 -3.29 -36.64 -53.32
C VAL A 177 -3.86 -36.98 -51.93
N ASN A 178 -3.96 -35.98 -51.05
CA ASN A 178 -4.53 -36.17 -49.71
C ASN A 178 -6.04 -36.43 -49.77
N ARG A 179 -6.76 -35.85 -50.74
CA ARG A 179 -8.20 -36.08 -50.97
C ARG A 179 -8.45 -37.49 -51.50
N GLU A 180 -7.63 -37.95 -52.44
CA GLU A 180 -7.68 -39.33 -52.93
C GLU A 180 -7.35 -40.33 -51.80
N ALA A 181 -6.32 -40.05 -51.00
CA ALA A 181 -5.97 -40.86 -49.84
C ALA A 181 -7.06 -40.87 -48.75
N MET A 182 -7.74 -39.75 -48.48
CA MET A 182 -8.86 -39.68 -47.53
C MET A 182 -10.10 -40.43 -48.02
N LYS A 183 -10.34 -40.43 -49.35
CA LYS A 183 -11.39 -41.21 -50.00
C LYS A 183 -11.10 -42.71 -49.99
N GLU A 184 -9.85 -43.10 -50.23
CA GLU A 184 -9.43 -44.50 -50.29
C GLU A 184 -9.27 -45.15 -48.90
N LEU A 185 -8.66 -44.45 -47.95
CA LEU A 185 -8.35 -45.01 -46.62
C LEU A 185 -9.48 -44.85 -45.60
N PHE A 186 -10.23 -43.74 -45.68
CA PHE A 186 -11.24 -43.39 -44.67
C PHE A 186 -12.67 -43.33 -45.23
N GLY A 187 -12.85 -43.40 -46.56
CA GLY A 187 -14.17 -43.39 -47.20
C GLY A 187 -14.95 -42.08 -47.04
N ILE A 188 -14.26 -40.97 -46.71
CA ILE A 188 -14.88 -39.67 -46.46
C ILE A 188 -14.65 -38.77 -47.68
N GLU A 189 -15.73 -38.36 -48.34
CA GLU A 189 -15.68 -37.37 -49.44
C GLU A 189 -15.76 -35.95 -48.87
N PHE A 190 -14.71 -35.15 -49.14
CA PHE A 190 -14.72 -33.71 -48.84
C PHE A 190 -15.19 -32.93 -50.08
N PRO A 191 -16.09 -31.95 -49.94
CA PRO A 191 -16.60 -31.17 -51.06
C PRO A 191 -15.47 -30.34 -51.71
N GLU A 192 -15.50 -30.27 -53.05
CA GLU A 192 -14.52 -29.51 -53.85
C GLU A 192 -14.52 -28.03 -53.45
N VAL A 193 -13.34 -27.51 -53.10
CA VAL A 193 -13.15 -26.06 -53.02
C VAL A 193 -12.96 -25.55 -54.45
N GLU A 194 -13.83 -24.64 -54.88
CA GLU A 194 -13.74 -24.00 -56.20
C GLU A 194 -12.33 -23.46 -56.44
N LYS A 195 -11.73 -23.90 -57.56
CA LYS A 195 -10.50 -23.34 -58.10
C LYS A 195 -10.77 -21.88 -58.44
N PRO A 196 -9.95 -20.91 -58.01
CA PRO A 196 -9.99 -19.60 -58.62
C PRO A 196 -9.66 -19.80 -60.11
N THR A 197 -10.61 -19.48 -60.98
CA THR A 197 -10.34 -19.33 -62.40
C THR A 197 -9.22 -18.31 -62.52
N MET A 198 -8.07 -18.68 -63.10
CA MET A 198 -7.23 -17.70 -63.77
C MET A 198 -8.07 -17.19 -64.95
N ASN A 199 -8.90 -16.18 -64.71
CA ASN A 199 -9.42 -15.36 -65.79
C ASN A 199 -8.47 -14.18 -65.97
N GLU A 200 -7.66 -14.31 -67.02
CA GLU A 200 -7.15 -13.21 -67.80
C GLU A 200 -8.32 -12.32 -68.22
N ASP A 201 -8.54 -11.19 -67.54
CA ASP A 201 -9.35 -10.09 -68.06
C ASP A 201 -8.86 -8.77 -67.41
N LEU A 202 -7.90 -8.13 -68.06
CA LEU A 202 -7.81 -6.66 -68.03
C LEU A 202 -9.08 -6.11 -68.71
N PRO A 203 -9.72 -5.09 -68.13
CA PRO A 203 -9.89 -3.82 -68.87
C PRO A 203 -9.66 -2.61 -67.94
N GLU A 204 -8.73 -1.73 -68.31
CA GLU A 204 -8.96 -0.44 -68.99
C GLU A 204 -9.33 0.72 -68.05
N SER A 205 -8.38 1.66 -67.98
CA SER A 205 -8.54 3.11 -67.82
C SER A 205 -9.46 3.62 -66.71
N ALA A 206 -8.84 4.01 -65.59
CA ALA A 206 -9.26 5.17 -64.85
C ALA A 206 -8.12 6.18 -64.90
N ASP A 207 -8.29 7.20 -65.75
CA ASP A 207 -7.60 8.48 -65.59
C ASP A 207 -7.85 8.98 -64.16
N ASP A 208 -6.80 9.14 -63.37
CA ASP A 208 -6.72 10.24 -62.43
C ASP A 208 -5.23 10.52 -62.16
N ASP A 209 -4.77 11.61 -62.75
CA ASP A 209 -3.52 12.28 -62.46
C ASP A 209 -3.45 12.63 -60.97
N ASP A 210 -2.61 11.94 -60.21
CA ASP A 210 -1.89 12.58 -59.10
C ASP A 210 -0.70 11.70 -58.67
N LEU A 211 0.41 11.87 -59.37
CA LEU A 211 1.73 11.38 -58.94
C LEU A 211 2.47 12.51 -58.21
N PRO A 212 2.65 12.47 -56.88
CA PRO A 212 3.57 13.36 -56.19
C PRO A 212 4.98 12.77 -56.19
N PHE A 213 5.68 12.90 -57.32
CA PHE A 213 7.13 13.00 -57.36
C PHE A 213 7.40 14.39 -57.92
N GLY A 214 7.70 15.42 -57.12
CA GLY A 214 8.96 15.58 -56.40
C GLY A 214 9.72 16.67 -57.11
N ASP A 215 9.82 17.85 -56.49
CA ASP A 215 10.86 18.84 -56.80
C ASP A 215 11.37 19.38 -55.46
N ASP A 216 12.59 18.96 -55.14
CA ASP A 216 13.53 19.73 -54.33
C ASP A 216 13.78 21.07 -55.05
N GLU A 217 13.75 22.19 -54.33
CA GLU A 217 14.58 23.37 -54.65
C GLU A 217 14.63 24.33 -53.43
N ASP A 218 15.76 24.25 -52.73
CA ASP A 218 16.63 25.36 -52.29
C ASP A 218 16.03 26.76 -52.01
N GLU A 219 16.00 27.16 -50.72
CA GLU A 219 16.62 28.39 -50.16
C GLU A 219 16.46 28.50 -48.63
#